data_AF-A0A7G8BJV4-F1
#
_entry.id   AF-A0A7G8BJV4-F1
#
_cell.length_a   1.000
_cell.length_b   1.000
_cell.length_c   1.000
_cell.angle_alpha   90.00
_cell.angle_beta   90.00
_cell.angle_gamma   90.00
#
_symmetry.space_group_name_H-M   'P 1'
#
loop_
_entity.id
_entity.type
_entity.pdbx_description
1 polymer ?
#
loop_
_entity_poly.entity_id
_entity_poly.type
_entity_poly.pdbx_seq_one_letter_code
_entity_poly.pdbx_strand_id
1 'polypeptide(L)' 'MATLFTACVRAPLTGIVLAVEMTRRGDITLPLLAGSLTTMLITMLLDSEPIYETLKRRNCSNLEDSLSLASD' A
#
# COMPACT_ATOMS: atom_id res chain seq x y z
N MET A 1 8.24 9.29 -4.53
CA MET A 1 6.93 9.43 -3.85
C MET A 1 6.02 8.25 -4.19
N ALA A 2 5.46 8.15 -5.42
CA ALA A 2 4.51 7.09 -5.80
C ALA A 2 5.03 5.65 -5.68
N THR A 3 6.33 5.42 -5.94
CA THR A 3 6.95 4.09 -5.92
C THR A 3 6.94 3.47 -4.52
N LEU A 4 7.31 4.24 -3.50
CA LEU A 4 7.25 3.80 -2.09
C LEU A 4 5.82 3.49 -1.67
N PHE A 5 4.87 4.34 -2.04
CA PHE A 5 3.45 4.09 -1.79
C PHE A 5 2.97 2.76 -2.43
N THR A 6 3.42 2.50 -3.66
CA THR A 6 3.14 1.24 -4.36
C THR A 6 3.72 0.03 -3.62
N ALA A 7 4.93 0.14 -3.06
CA ALA A 7 5.54 -0.93 -2.26
C ALA A 7 4.72 -1.29 -1.01
N CYS A 8 4.23 -0.28 -0.28
CA CYS A 8 3.52 -0.51 0.98
C CYS A 8 2.07 -0.98 0.78
N VAL A 9 1.36 -0.41 -0.20
CA VAL A 9 -0.10 -0.56 -0.35
C VAL A 9 -0.48 -1.52 -1.48
N ARG A 10 0.44 -1.86 -2.39
CA ARG A 10 0.16 -2.61 -3.63
C ARG A 10 -0.91 -1.97 -4.54
N ALA A 11 -0.96 -0.64 -4.60
CA ALA A 11 -1.90 0.12 -5.45
C ALA A 11 -1.15 1.09 -6.40
N PRO A 12 -0.56 0.60 -7.51
CA PRO A 12 0.30 1.40 -8.39
C PRO A 12 -0.43 2.55 -9.09
N LEU A 13 -1.63 2.30 -9.63
CA LEU A 13 -2.40 3.31 -10.35
C LEU A 13 -2.82 4.46 -9.44
N THR A 14 -3.33 4.14 -8.25
CA THR A 14 -3.70 5.13 -7.24
C THR A 14 -2.50 5.97 -6.80
N GLY A 15 -1.32 5.35 -6.62
CA GLY A 15 -0.09 6.07 -6.31
C GLY A 15 0.37 7.04 -7.40
N ILE A 16 0.20 6.66 -8.68
CA ILE A 16 0.53 7.53 -9.83
C ILE A 16 -0.44 8.72 -9.87
N VAL A 17 -1.75 8.48 -9.76
CA VAL A 17 -2.76 9.55 -9.76
C VAL A 17 -2.50 10.55 -8.64
N LEU A 18 -2.24 10.06 -7.41
CA LEU A 18 -1.90 10.92 -6.27
C LEU A 18 -0.65 11.76 -6.53
N ALA A 19 0.41 11.17 -7.10
CA ALA A 19 1.63 11.91 -7.40
C ALA A 19 1.42 12.95 -8.51
N VAL A 20 0.63 12.64 -9.53
CA VAL A 20 0.30 13.59 -10.60
C VAL A 20 -0.53 14.75 -10.06
N GLU A 21 -1.55 14.48 -9.27
CA GLU A 21 -2.39 15.51 -8.64
C GLU A 21 -1.58 16.44 -7.72
N MET A 22 -0.72 15.87 -6.85
CA MET A 22 0.10 16.66 -5.93
C MET A 22 1.20 17.48 -6.62
N THR A 23 1.76 16.96 -7.73
CA THR A 23 2.87 17.64 -8.44
C THR A 23 2.35 18.56 -9.55
N ARG A 24 1.09 18.40 -9.97
CA ARG A 24 0.45 19.10 -11.11
C ARG A 24 1.26 19.02 -12.41
N ARG A 25 2.02 17.94 -12.58
CA ARG A 25 2.89 17.66 -13.73
C ARG A 25 2.58 16.28 -14.29
N GLY A 26 1.83 16.25 -15.38
CA GLY A 26 1.46 15.03 -16.09
C GLY A 26 2.59 14.46 -16.96
N ASP A 27 3.60 15.26 -17.29
CA ASP A 27 4.67 14.88 -18.23
C ASP A 27 5.53 13.71 -17.73
N ILE A 28 5.58 13.52 -16.41
CA ILE A 28 6.38 12.49 -15.74
C ILE A 28 5.58 11.21 -15.44
N THR A 29 4.38 11.05 -15.99
CA THR A 29 3.50 9.90 -15.72
C THR A 29 4.10 8.57 -16.21
N LEU A 30 4.73 8.55 -17.39
CA LEU A 30 5.41 7.36 -17.92
C LEU A 30 6.54 6.85 -17.00
N PRO A 31 7.53 7.68 -16.60
CA PRO A 31 8.58 7.23 -15.68
C PRO A 31 8.04 6.87 -14.29
N LEU A 32 6.99 7.53 -13.80
CA LEU A 32 6.28 7.13 -12.58
C LEU A 32 5.71 5.72 -12.70
N LEU A 33 5.07 5.41 -13.82
CA LEU A 33 4.49 4.10 -14.08
C LEU A 33 5.57 3.01 -14.14
N ALA A 34 6.69 3.28 -14.84
CA ALA A 34 7.83 2.36 -14.91
C ALA A 34 8.42 2.07 -13.51
N GLY A 35 8.60 3.11 -12.69
CA GLY A 35 9.07 2.97 -11.32
C GLY A 35 8.11 2.15 -10.46
N SER A 36 6.80 2.47 -10.50
CA SER A 36 5.78 1.80 -9.70
C SER A 36 5.63 0.32 -10.07
N LEU A 37 5.68 -0.02 -11.36
CA LEU A 37 5.64 -1.42 -11.83
C LEU A 37 6.89 -2.19 -11.41
N THR A 38 8.07 -1.58 -11.52
CA THR A 38 9.32 -2.21 -11.08
C THR A 38 9.28 -2.49 -9.58
N THR A 39 8.82 -1.53 -8.78
CA THR A 39 8.64 -1.73 -7.34
C THR A 39 7.61 -2.81 -7.05
N MET A 40 6.47 -2.84 -7.75
CA MET A 40 5.45 -3.87 -7.58
C MET A 40 5.99 -5.27 -7.85
N LEU A 41 6.78 -5.44 -8.91
CA LEU A 41 7.47 -6.70 -9.20
C LEU A 41 8.41 -7.11 -8.07
N ILE A 42 9.25 -6.19 -7.59
CA ILE A 42 10.18 -6.45 -6.47
C ILE A 42 9.42 -6.83 -5.20
N THR A 43 8.34 -6.12 -4.86
CA THR A 43 7.52 -6.41 -3.68
C THR A 43 6.81 -7.75 -3.79
N MET A 44 6.39 -8.15 -5.00
CA MET A 44 5.83 -9.48 -5.26
C MET A 44 6.89 -10.58 -5.09
N LEU A 45 8.11 -10.37 -5.58
CA LEU A 45 9.24 -11.27 -5.40
C LEU A 45 9.62 -11.44 -3.92
N LEU A 46 9.49 -10.37 -3.13
CA LEU A 46 9.75 -10.38 -1.69
C LEU A 46 8.60 -10.98 -0.85
N ASP A 47 7.51 -11.41 -1.49
CA ASP A 47 6.29 -11.95 -0.85
C ASP A 47 5.78 -11.12 0.34
N SER A 48 5.97 -9.79 0.25
CA SER A 48 5.58 -8.89 1.33
C SER A 48 4.08 -8.59 1.25
N GLU A 49 3.39 -8.81 2.36
CA GLU A 49 1.95 -8.56 2.46
C GLU A 49 1.64 -7.05 2.51
N PRO A 50 0.54 -6.58 1.87
CA PRO A 50 0.14 -5.18 1.95
C PRO A 50 -0.06 -4.71 3.39
N ILE A 51 0.32 -3.45 3.66
CA ILE A 51 0.24 -2.88 5.01
C ILE A 51 -1.19 -2.89 5.58
N TYR A 52 -2.19 -2.65 4.74
CA TYR A 52 -3.59 -2.61 5.18
C TYR A 52 -4.12 -3.98 5.60
N GLU A 53 -3.67 -5.07 4.97
CA GLU A 53 -4.04 -6.42 5.40
C GLU A 53 -3.39 -6.77 6.75
N THR A 54 -2.13 -6.38 6.91
CA THR A 54 -1.42 -6.58 8.19
C THR A 54 -2.11 -5.81 9.32
N LEU A 55 -2.53 -4.57 9.07
CA LEU A 55 -3.22 -3.74 10.05
C LEU A 55 -4.63 -4.28 10.36
N LYS A 56 -5.37 -4.70 9.33
CA LYS A 56 -6.69 -5.33 9.47
C LYS A 56 -6.62 -6.57 10.37
N ARG A 57 -5.64 -7.45 10.14
CA ARG A 57 -5.43 -8.65 10.95
C ARG A 57 -5.15 -8.33 12.41
N ARG A 58 -4.26 -7.37 12.69
CA ARG A 58 -3.95 -6.91 14.07
C ARG A 58 -5.16 -6.31 14.77
N ASN A 59 -5.96 -5.53 14.05
CA ASN A 59 -7.15 -4.92 14.63
C ASN A 59 -8.23 -5.95 14.93
N CYS A 60 -8.38 -6.97 14.08
CA CYS A 60 -9.33 -8.06 14.31
C CYS A 60 -8.94 -8.87 15.57
N SER A 61 -7.67 -9.25 15.71
CA SER A 61 -7.20 -9.98 16.89
C SER A 61 -7.38 -9.19 18.19
N ASN A 62 -7.06 -7.89 18.17
CA ASN A 62 -7.27 -7.03 19.35
C ASN A 62 -8.76 -6.91 19.74
N LEU A 63 -9.66 -6.97 18.75
CA LEU A 63 -11.10 -6.89 19.01
C LEU A 63 -11.63 -8.19 19.61
N GLU A 64 -11.16 -9.34 19.13
CA GLU A 64 -11.47 -10.66 19.71
C GLU A 64 -10.99 -10.78 21.17
N ASP A 65 -9.76 -10.32 21.47
CA ASP A 65 -9.24 -10.25 22.84
C ASP A 65 -10.12 -9.34 23.73
N SER A 66 -10.53 -8.18 23.21
CA SER A 66 -11.35 -7.22 23.97
C SER A 66 -12.76 -7.74 24.24
N LEU A 67 -13.33 -8.52 23.31
CA LEU A 67 -14.63 -9.16 23.47
C LEU A 67 -14.56 -10.31 24.49
N SER A 68 -13.48 -11.10 24.48
CA SER A 68 -13.27 -12.18 25.44
C SER A 68 -13.15 -11.67 26.88
N LEU A 69 -12.51 -10.51 27.08
CA LEU A 69 -12.35 -9.88 28.40
C LEU A 69 -13.62 -9.17 28.91
N ALA A 70 -14.56 -8.85 28.03
CA ALA A 70 -15.84 -8.22 28.41
C ALA A 70 -16.94 -9.26 28.73
N SER A 71 -16.73 -10.51 28.34
CA SER A 71 -17.64 -11.64 28.60
C SER A 71 -17.31 -12.47 29.84
N ASP A 72 -16.16 -12.22 30.48
CA ASP A 72 -15.73 -12.77 31.78
C ASP A 72 -16.03 -11.76 32.90
#